data_AF-B1PLH4-F1
#
_entry.id   AF-B1PLH4-F1
#
_cell.length_a   1.000
_cell.length_b   1.000
_cell.length_c   1.000
_cell.angle_alpha   90.00
_cell.angle_beta   90.00
_cell.angle_gamma   90.00
#
_symmetry.space_group_name_H-M   'P 1'
#
loop_
_entity.id
_entity.type
_entity.pdbx_description
1 polymer ?
#
loop_
_entity_poly.entity_id
_entity_poly.type
_entity_poly.pdbx_seq_one_letter_code
_entity_poly.pdbx_strand_id
1 'polypeptide(L)'
;MAIIKPFKGIRPPKELVEKVESRPYDVLDSEEARAEAGDNEMSLYHIIKPEIDFPVGTSEYDPRVYEKAAENFQKFQDKGWLVQDADEHYYIYAQTMNGKTQ
;
A
#
# COMPACT_ATOMS: atom_id res chain seq x y z
N MET A 1 6.35 1.54 32.13
CA MET A 1 5.22 0.95 31.39
C MET A 1 5.15 1.62 30.04
N ALA A 2 5.07 0.89 28.93
CA ALA A 2 4.90 1.52 27.62
C ALA A 2 3.48 2.11 27.51
N ILE A 3 3.36 3.32 26.96
CA ILE A 3 2.08 3.94 26.62
C ILE A 3 1.87 3.71 25.12
N ILE A 4 0.86 2.94 24.75
CA ILE A 4 0.49 2.72 23.34
C ILE A 4 -0.64 3.70 23.04
N LYS A 5 -0.41 4.62 22.10
CA LYS A 5 -1.41 5.62 21.70
C LYS A 5 -2.19 5.09 20.48
N PRO A 6 -3.53 5.05 20.51
CA PRO A 6 -4.32 4.71 19.33
C PRO A 6 -4.21 5.84 18.29
N PHE A 7 -4.59 5.55 17.05
CA PHE A 7 -4.55 6.53 15.97
C PHE A 7 -5.66 6.27 14.95
N LYS A 8 -5.91 7.23 14.08
CA LYS A 8 -6.83 7.08 12.95
C LYS A 8 -6.07 6.49 11.77
N GLY A 9 -6.22 5.20 11.56
CA GLY A 9 -5.58 4.47 10.47
C GLY A 9 -6.15 4.85 9.11
N ILE A 10 -5.31 4.75 8.08
CA ILE A 10 -5.69 4.91 6.67
C ILE A 10 -5.67 3.52 6.06
N ARG A 11 -6.82 3.04 5.60
CA ARG A 11 -7.00 1.66 5.14
C ARG A 11 -8.05 1.58 4.03
N PRO A 12 -8.02 0.53 3.20
CA PRO A 12 -9.06 0.36 2.20
C PRO A 12 -10.41 0.02 2.82
N PRO A 13 -11.52 0.43 2.18
CA PRO A 13 -12.84 -0.15 2.41
C PRO A 13 -12.81 -1.66 2.22
N LYS A 14 -13.64 -2.39 2.98
CA LYS A 14 -13.58 -3.86 3.06
C LYS A 14 -13.75 -4.53 1.68
N GLU A 15 -14.62 -3.97 0.86
CA GLU A 15 -14.95 -4.40 -0.49
C GLU A 15 -13.85 -4.12 -1.52
N LEU A 16 -12.89 -3.27 -1.19
CA LEU A 16 -11.76 -2.92 -2.04
C LEU A 16 -10.46 -3.58 -1.58
N VAL A 17 -10.46 -4.32 -0.46
CA VAL A 17 -9.25 -4.93 0.12
C VAL A 17 -8.50 -5.75 -0.92
N GLU A 18 -9.19 -6.64 -1.65
CA GLU A 18 -8.65 -7.55 -2.69
C GLU A 18 -8.22 -6.86 -4.00
N LYS A 19 -8.35 -5.54 -4.06
CA LYS A 19 -7.85 -4.73 -5.17
C LYS A 19 -6.72 -3.81 -4.75
N VAL A 20 -6.54 -3.60 -3.46
CA VAL A 20 -5.60 -2.64 -2.91
C VAL A 20 -4.42 -3.35 -2.29
N GLU A 21 -4.62 -4.52 -1.69
CA GLU A 21 -3.56 -5.31 -1.09
C GLU A 21 -2.38 -5.58 -2.03
N SER A 22 -1.22 -5.73 -1.41
CA SER A 22 0.02 -6.03 -2.11
C SER A 22 0.91 -6.87 -1.21
N ARG A 23 1.92 -7.51 -1.80
CA ARG A 23 3.01 -8.09 -1.01
C ARG A 23 3.84 -6.97 -0.37
N PRO A 24 4.57 -7.25 0.73
CA PRO A 24 5.56 -6.32 1.29
C PRO A 24 6.58 -5.86 0.23
N TYR A 25 7.04 -4.61 0.31
CA TYR A 25 7.92 -4.01 -0.71
C TYR A 25 9.31 -4.70 -0.81
N ASP A 26 9.72 -5.41 0.23
CA ASP A 26 11.02 -6.08 0.37
C ASP A 26 11.02 -7.54 -0.15
N VAL A 27 9.85 -8.10 -0.49
CA VAL A 27 9.74 -9.49 -0.97
C VAL A 27 9.58 -9.62 -2.49
N LEU A 28 9.66 -8.52 -3.23
CA LEU A 28 9.60 -8.51 -4.69
C LEU A 28 10.39 -7.35 -5.31
N ASP A 29 10.80 -7.51 -6.56
CA ASP A 29 11.44 -6.46 -7.37
C ASP A 29 10.42 -5.61 -8.17
N SER A 30 10.90 -4.58 -8.87
CA SER A 30 10.05 -3.66 -9.65
C SER A 30 9.43 -4.31 -10.90
N GLU A 31 10.01 -5.39 -11.43
CA GLU A 31 9.43 -6.11 -12.56
C GLU A 31 8.25 -6.97 -12.08
N GLU A 32 8.43 -7.70 -10.98
CA GLU A 32 7.38 -8.47 -10.31
C GLU A 32 6.23 -7.56 -9.86
N ALA A 33 6.54 -6.40 -9.26
CA ALA A 33 5.52 -5.44 -8.82
C ALA A 33 4.71 -4.89 -10.00
N ARG A 34 5.36 -4.60 -11.13
CA ARG A 34 4.69 -4.15 -12.35
C ARG A 34 3.80 -5.24 -12.94
N ALA A 35 4.26 -6.48 -12.95
CA ALA A 35 3.50 -7.62 -13.44
C ALA A 35 2.25 -7.89 -12.57
N GLU A 36 2.38 -7.81 -11.24
CA GLU A 36 1.25 -8.00 -10.33
C GLU A 36 0.28 -6.83 -10.28
N ALA A 37 0.78 -5.59 -10.38
CA ALA A 37 -0.09 -4.42 -10.48
C ALA A 37 -0.90 -4.46 -11.78
N GLY A 38 -0.29 -4.87 -12.90
CA GLY A 38 -0.98 -5.06 -14.18
C GLY A 38 -1.73 -3.79 -14.62
N ASP A 39 -3.03 -3.92 -14.85
CA ASP A 39 -3.95 -2.82 -15.17
C ASP A 39 -4.75 -2.31 -13.95
N ASN A 40 -4.46 -2.83 -12.76
CA ASN A 40 -5.16 -2.49 -11.54
C ASN A 40 -4.64 -1.19 -10.93
N GLU A 41 -5.27 -0.07 -11.29
CA GLU A 41 -4.96 1.25 -10.74
C GLU A 41 -5.09 1.35 -9.20
N MET A 42 -5.78 0.41 -8.54
CA MET A 42 -5.95 0.39 -7.09
C MET A 42 -4.81 -0.33 -6.37
N SER A 43 -3.88 -0.97 -7.08
CA SER A 43 -2.79 -1.72 -6.46
C SER A 43 -1.92 -0.81 -5.58
N LEU A 44 -1.71 -1.18 -4.31
CA LEU A 44 -0.86 -0.41 -3.40
C LEU A 44 0.61 -0.31 -3.89
N TYR A 45 1.03 -1.15 -4.86
CA TYR A 45 2.33 -1.02 -5.51
C TYR A 45 2.56 0.36 -6.15
N HIS A 46 1.52 1.04 -6.62
CA HIS A 46 1.64 2.43 -7.11
C HIS A 46 2.12 3.41 -6.01
N ILE A 47 2.01 3.04 -4.73
CA ILE A 47 2.46 3.85 -3.59
C ILE A 47 3.77 3.31 -3.01
N ILE A 48 3.92 1.99 -2.85
CA ILE A 48 5.08 1.39 -2.18
C ILE A 48 6.24 1.04 -3.11
N LYS A 49 5.97 0.97 -4.42
CA LYS A 49 6.93 0.71 -5.51
C LYS A 49 6.62 1.67 -6.69
N PRO A 50 6.63 3.01 -6.48
CA PRO A 50 6.10 3.96 -7.46
C PRO A 50 6.91 4.00 -8.76
N GLU A 51 8.13 3.45 -8.76
CA GLU A 51 8.95 3.29 -9.95
C GLU A 51 8.31 2.41 -11.03
N ILE A 52 7.26 1.63 -10.70
CA ILE A 52 6.48 0.88 -11.70
C ILE A 52 5.71 1.77 -12.68
N ASP A 53 5.39 3.01 -12.27
CA ASP A 53 4.66 4.00 -13.07
C ASP A 53 5.55 4.73 -14.09
N PHE A 54 6.85 4.47 -14.04
CA PHE A 54 7.84 5.05 -14.94
C PHE A 54 8.35 4.02 -15.94
N PRO A 55 9.06 4.45 -17.00
CA PRO A 55 9.74 3.52 -17.89
C PRO A 55 10.66 2.57 -17.14
N VAL A 56 10.73 1.32 -17.62
CA VAL A 56 11.63 0.29 -17.07
C VAL A 56 13.07 0.81 -17.02
N GLY A 57 13.75 0.57 -15.90
CA GLY A 57 15.09 1.08 -15.62
C GLY A 57 15.14 2.42 -14.88
N THR A 58 13.99 3.03 -14.58
CA THR A 58 13.94 4.17 -13.64
C THR A 58 14.36 3.71 -12.25
N SER A 59 15.27 4.47 -11.63
CA SER A 59 15.76 4.14 -10.28
C SER A 59 14.67 4.39 -9.24
N GLU A 60 14.51 3.46 -8.30
CA GLU A 60 13.65 3.61 -7.11
C GLU A 60 14.04 4.82 -6.23
N TYR A 61 15.28 5.31 -6.36
CA TYR A 61 15.80 6.48 -5.63
C TYR A 61 15.69 7.79 -6.40
N ASP A 62 15.13 7.79 -7.62
CA ASP A 62 14.88 9.01 -8.37
C ASP A 62 13.91 9.90 -7.57
N PRO A 63 14.21 11.19 -7.33
CA PRO A 63 13.32 12.10 -6.60
C PRO A 63 11.87 12.08 -7.10
N ARG A 64 11.66 11.89 -8.41
CA ARG A 64 10.33 11.82 -9.03
C ARG A 64 9.52 10.60 -8.60
N VAL A 65 10.17 9.51 -8.16
CA VAL A 65 9.50 8.32 -7.62
C VAL A 65 8.83 8.64 -6.30
N TYR A 66 9.50 9.40 -5.42
CA TYR A 66 8.90 9.85 -4.15
C TYR A 66 7.74 10.82 -4.37
N GLU A 67 7.87 11.74 -5.34
CA GLU A 67 6.78 12.64 -5.74
C GLU A 67 5.58 11.84 -6.25
N LYS A 68 5.82 10.83 -7.11
CA LYS A 68 4.78 9.93 -7.60
C LYS A 68 4.09 9.15 -6.49
N ALA A 69 4.85 8.68 -5.49
CA ALA A 69 4.28 8.00 -4.32
C ALA A 69 3.28 8.90 -3.58
N ALA A 70 3.65 10.17 -3.36
CA ALA A 70 2.80 11.14 -2.70
C ALA A 70 1.55 11.48 -3.52
N GLU A 71 1.70 11.66 -4.84
CA GLU A 71 0.59 11.86 -5.77
C GLU A 71 -0.39 10.69 -5.75
N ASN A 72 0.11 9.45 -5.81
CA ASN A 72 -0.71 8.26 -5.79
C ASN A 72 -1.39 8.07 -4.44
N PHE A 73 -0.71 8.34 -3.33
CA PHE A 73 -1.32 8.30 -2.00
C PHE A 73 -2.46 9.31 -1.85
N GLN A 74 -2.33 10.51 -2.41
CA GLN A 74 -3.43 11.47 -2.47
C GLN A 74 -4.55 10.98 -3.37
N LYS A 75 -4.25 10.48 -4.58
CA LYS A 75 -5.23 9.90 -5.52
C LYS A 75 -6.07 8.80 -4.84
N PHE A 76 -5.43 7.91 -4.08
CA PHE A 76 -6.11 6.82 -3.38
C PHE A 76 -7.11 7.34 -2.34
N GLN A 77 -6.76 8.40 -1.63
CA GLN A 77 -7.67 9.04 -0.67
C GLN A 77 -8.83 9.76 -1.36
N ASP A 78 -8.54 10.54 -2.41
CA ASP A 78 -9.56 11.28 -3.17
C ASP A 78 -10.57 10.35 -3.84
N LYS A 79 -10.12 9.17 -4.28
CA LYS A 79 -10.95 8.12 -4.89
C LYS A 79 -11.70 7.26 -3.86
N GLY A 80 -11.40 7.40 -2.56
CA GLY A 80 -11.96 6.57 -1.50
C GLY A 80 -11.43 5.14 -1.49
N TRP A 81 -10.31 4.87 -2.17
CA TRP A 81 -9.63 3.57 -2.13
C TRP A 81 -8.84 3.37 -0.84
N LEU A 82 -8.40 4.47 -0.23
CA LEU A 82 -7.93 4.52 1.14
C LEU A 82 -8.75 5.55 1.90
N VAL A 83 -9.25 5.18 3.06
CA VAL A 83 -10.09 6.05 3.89
C VAL A 83 -9.50 6.10 5.29
N GLN A 84 -9.41 7.30 5.83
CA GLN A 84 -9.01 7.51 7.21
C GLN A 84 -10.19 7.19 8.14
N ASP A 85 -9.96 6.36 9.16
CA ASP A 85 -10.98 6.04 10.15
C ASP A 85 -11.43 7.31 10.92
N ALA A 86 -12.71 7.36 11.29
CA ALA A 86 -13.31 8.50 11.98
C ALA A 86 -12.78 8.65 13.42
N ASP A 87 -12.48 7.53 14.07
CA ASP A 87 -12.08 7.44 15.47
C ASP A 87 -10.70 6.79 15.61
N GLU A 88 -10.04 7.02 16.74
CA GLU A 88 -8.76 6.38 17.03
C GLU A 88 -8.96 4.90 17.40
N HIS A 89 -8.17 4.03 16.79
CA HIS A 89 -8.22 2.59 17.04
C HIS A 89 -6.83 2.02 17.33
N TYR A 90 -6.82 0.81 17.89
CA TYR A 90 -5.66 -0.07 17.83
C TYR A 90 -5.87 -1.05 16.68
N TYR A 91 -4.88 -1.17 15.81
CA TYR A 91 -4.91 -2.06 14.67
C TYR A 91 -4.06 -3.28 14.97
N ILE A 92 -4.64 -4.47 14.79
CA ILE A 92 -3.95 -5.74 14.96
C ILE A 92 -3.96 -6.42 13.61
N TYR A 93 -2.77 -6.65 13.06
CA TYR A 93 -2.57 -7.50 11.90
C TYR A 93 -2.35 -8.94 12.38
N ALA A 94 -2.91 -9.89 11.66
CA ALA A 94 -2.66 -11.30 11.88
C ALA A 94 -2.59 -12.02 10.54
N GLN A 95 -1.73 -13.02 10.44
CA GLN A 95 -1.59 -13.87 9.27
C GLN A 95 -1.81 -15.33 9.66
N THR A 96 -2.66 -16.03 8.90
CA THR A 96 -2.88 -17.47 9.10
C THR A 96 -2.18 -18.27 8.02
N MET A 97 -1.17 -19.06 8.40
CA MET A 97 -0.46 -19.98 7.50
C MET A 97 -0.52 -21.40 8.06
N ASN A 98 -0.88 -22.38 7.22
CA ASN A 98 -0.96 -23.79 7.60
C ASN A 98 -1.75 -24.04 8.90
N GLY A 99 -2.86 -23.32 9.08
CA GLY A 99 -3.74 -23.43 10.26
C GLY A 99 -3.21 -22.76 11.53
N LYS A 100 -2.10 -22.00 11.46
CA LYS A 100 -1.55 -21.23 12.58
C LYS A 100 -1.66 -19.73 12.31
N THR A 101 -2.28 -19.01 13.25
CA THR A 101 -2.40 -17.54 13.20
C THR A 101 -1.30 -16.90 14.05
N GLN A 102 -0.58 -15.96 13.47
CA GLN A 102 0.44 -15.14 14.13
C GLN A 102 0.07 -13.66 14.00
#